data_AF-A0A951YFA6-F1
#
_entry.id   AF-A0A951YFA6-F1
#
_cell.length_a   1.000
_cell.length_b   1.000
_cell.length_c   1.000
_cell.angle_alpha   90.00
_cell.angle_beta   90.00
_cell.angle_gamma   90.00
#
_symmetry.space_group_name_H-M   'P 1'
#
loop_
_entity.id
_entity.type
_entity.pdbx_description
1 polymer ?
#
loop_
_entity_poly.entity_id
_entity_poly.type
_entity_poly.pdbx_seq_one_letter_code
_entity_poly.pdbx_strand_id
1 'polypeptide(L)' 'MTKMWIVVSLVTLFAVVYHAAPFIGLPDNLIIGMFILSPFLVVYMAYVILKYGKPSAHTFDERWYEDRG' A
#
# COMPACT_ATOMS: atom_id res chain seq x y z
N MET A 1 2.58 4.71 17.16
CA MET A 1 2.42 5.47 15.90
C MET A 1 3.26 4.94 14.73
N THR A 2 4.27 4.09 14.93
CA THR A 2 5.36 3.94 13.95
C THR A 2 5.25 2.76 12.97
N LYS A 3 4.49 1.70 13.27
CA LYS A 3 4.53 0.46 12.46
C LYS A 3 3.74 0.53 11.14
N MET A 4 2.58 1.19 11.13
CA MET A 4 1.71 1.26 9.94
C MET A 4 2.34 2.06 8.80
N TRP A 5 2.81 3.27 9.07
CA TRP A 5 3.42 4.14 8.06
C TRP A 5 4.62 3.49 7.37
N ILE A 6 5.43 2.71 8.11
CA ILE A 6 6.54 1.95 7.52
C ILE A 6 6.03 0.95 6.49
N VAL A 7 4.98 0.18 6.83
CA VAL A 7 4.40 -0.79 5.90
C VAL A 7 3.82 -0.09 4.67
N VAL A 8 3.06 0.99 4.86
CA VAL A 8 2.49 1.77 3.74
C VAL A 8 3.59 2.33 2.84
N SER A 9 4.64 2.92 3.40
CA SER A 9 5.77 3.46 2.63
C SER A 9 6.53 2.38 1.87
N LEU A 10 6.78 1.21 2.49
CA LEU A 10 7.48 0.10 1.83
C LEU A 10 6.65 -0.50 0.69
N VAL A 11 5.35 -0.70 0.89
CA VAL A 11 4.47 -1.26 -0.15
C VAL A 11 4.27 -0.25 -1.29
N THR A 12 4.18 1.05 -0.96
CA THR A 12 4.15 2.12 -1.98
C THR A 12 5.46 2.16 -2.78
N LEU A 13 6.62 2.10 -2.12
CA LEU A 13 7.92 2.06 -2.79
C LEU A 13 8.04 0.82 -3.68
N PHE A 14 7.61 -0.34 -3.19
CA PHE A 14 7.54 -1.56 -4.00
C PHE A 14 6.70 -1.37 -5.26
N ALA A 15 5.52 -0.73 -5.15
CA ALA A 15 4.66 -0.45 -6.29
C ALA A 15 5.33 0.49 -7.31
N VAL A 16 6.03 1.52 -6.85
CA VAL A 16 6.80 2.43 -7.71
C VAL A 16 7.90 1.67 -8.46
N VAL A 17 8.67 0.82 -7.75
CA VAL A 17 9.72 0.00 -8.37
C VAL A 17 9.13 -0.99 -9.37
N TYR A 18 8.02 -1.66 -9.03
CA TYR A 18 7.32 -2.58 -9.93
C TYR A 18 6.88 -1.88 -11.22
N HIS A 19 6.31 -0.69 -11.11
CA HIS A 19 5.89 0.09 -12.28
C HIS A 19 7.07 0.59 -13.10
N ALA A 20 8.19 0.95 -12.46
CA ALA A 20 9.41 1.38 -13.15
C ALA A 20 10.16 0.21 -13.82
N ALA A 21 9.98 -1.02 -13.33
CA ALA A 21 10.75 -2.20 -13.71
C ALA A 21 10.86 -2.44 -15.24
N PRO A 22 9.78 -2.35 -16.03
CA PRO A 22 9.87 -2.55 -17.48
C PRO A 22 10.70 -1.47 -18.19
N PHE A 23 10.78 -0.26 -17.63
CA PHE A 23 11.44 0.89 -18.24
C PHE A 23 12.94 0.96 -17.95
N ILE A 24 13.39 0.30 -16.88
CA ILE A 24 14.80 0.27 -16.47
C ILE A 24 15.48 -1.07 -16.82
N GLY A 25 14.81 -1.92 -17.59
CA GLY A 25 15.37 -3.17 -18.11
C GLY A 25 15.44 -4.31 -17.10
N LEU A 26 14.52 -4.36 -16.12
CA LEU A 26 14.44 -5.54 -15.24
C LEU A 26 14.02 -6.77 -16.06
N PRO A 27 14.61 -7.95 -15.78
CA PRO A 27 14.21 -9.20 -16.42
C PRO A 27 12.73 -9.56 -16.18
N ASP A 28 12.07 -10.13 -17.18
CA ASP A 28 10.64 -10.51 -17.12
C ASP A 28 10.33 -11.46 -15.95
N ASN A 29 11.21 -12.42 -15.67
CA ASN A 29 11.04 -13.34 -14.54
C ASN A 29 11.02 -12.60 -13.19
N LEU A 30 11.77 -11.51 -13.04
CA LEU A 30 11.74 -10.68 -11.84
C LEU A 30 10.44 -9.87 -11.76
N ILE A 31 9.98 -9.29 -12.88
CA ILE A 31 8.72 -8.54 -12.97
C ILE A 31 7.53 -9.45 -12.63
N ILE A 32 7.50 -10.67 -13.18
CA ILE A 32 6.49 -11.68 -12.87
C ILE A 32 6.53 -12.06 -11.39
N GLY A 33 7.73 -12.22 -10.82
CA GLY A 33 7.90 -12.46 -9.38
C GLY A 33 7.32 -11.32 -8.52
N MET A 34 7.55 -10.07 -8.91
CA MET A 34 6.97 -8.90 -8.25
C MET A 34 5.44 -8.88 -8.36
N PHE A 35 4.89 -9.20 -9.54
CA PHE A 35 3.45 -9.31 -9.74
C PHE A 35 2.82 -10.35 -8.82
N ILE A 36 3.38 -11.56 -8.76
CA ILE A 36 2.91 -12.65 -7.89
C ILE A 36 2.99 -12.24 -6.40
N LEU A 37 4.05 -11.52 -6.00
CA LEU A 37 4.22 -11.06 -4.62
C LEU A 37 3.25 -9.93 -4.23
N SER A 38 2.86 -9.09 -5.20
CA SER A 38 2.07 -7.88 -4.97
C SER A 38 0.75 -8.08 -4.17
N PRO A 39 -0.13 -9.07 -4.45
CA PRO A 39 -1.35 -9.26 -3.67
C PRO A 39 -1.07 -9.53 -2.19
N PHE A 40 0.00 -10.27 -1.86
CA PHE A 40 0.35 -10.56 -0.46
C PHE A 40 0.77 -9.30 0.30
N LEU A 41 1.55 -8.43 -0.35
CA LEU A 41 1.97 -7.14 0.22
C LEU A 41 0.78 -6.22 0.45
N VAL A 42 -0.15 -6.14 -0.51
CA VAL A 42 -1.35 -5.30 -0.41
C VAL A 42 -2.30 -5.82 0.68
N VAL A 43 -2.54 -7.13 0.75
CA VAL A 43 -3.37 -7.72 1.82
C VAL A 43 -2.76 -7.49 3.19
N TYR A 44 -1.44 -7.66 3.33
CA TYR A 44 -0.75 -7.38 4.60
C TYR A 44 -0.84 -5.90 4.98
N MET A 45 -0.67 -4.99 4.02
CA MET A 45 -0.85 -3.55 4.25
C MET A 45 -2.27 -3.23 4.71
N ALA A 46 -3.29 -3.79 4.05
CA ALA A 46 -4.69 -3.60 4.43
C ALA A 46 -4.93 -4.11 5.86
N TYR A 47 -4.43 -5.30 6.21
CA TYR A 47 -4.51 -5.83 7.56
C TYR A 47 -3.85 -4.89 8.59
N VAL A 48 -2.65 -4.37 8.30
CA VAL A 48 -1.92 -3.46 9.19
C VAL A 48 -2.67 -2.13 9.38
N ILE A 49 -3.24 -1.57 8.31
CA ILE A 49 -4.05 -0.35 8.37
C ILE A 49 -5.30 -0.59 9.24
N LEU A 50 -6.03 -1.67 9.00
CA LEU A 50 -7.24 -1.98 9.76
C LEU A 50 -6.94 -2.29 11.23
N LYS A 51 -5.79 -2.90 11.53
CA LYS A 51 -5.44 -3.32 12.88
C LYS A 51 -4.82 -2.21 13.72
N TYR A 52 -4.04 -1.31 13.10
CA TYR A 52 -3.21 -0.34 13.82
C TYR A 52 -3.42 1.11 13.39
N GLY A 53 -4.23 1.36 12.37
CA GLY A 53 -4.62 2.69 11.92
C GLY A 53 -5.53 3.38 12.94
N LYS A 54 -5.47 4.71 12.96
CA LYS A 54 -6.43 5.51 13.71
C LYS A 54 -7.72 5.58 12.87
N PRO A 55 -8.86 5.07 13.34
CA PRO A 55 -10.11 5.18 12.61
C PRO A 55 -10.56 6.65 12.50
N SER A 56 -11.34 6.93 11.45
CA SER A 56 -12.09 8.18 11.29
C SER A 56 -12.90 8.48 12.55
N ALA A 57 -12.95 9.75 12.95
CA ALA A 57 -13.82 10.17 14.05
C ALA A 57 -15.29 10.28 13.61
N HIS A 58 -15.51 10.28 12.29
CA HIS A 58 -16.81 10.46 11.67
C HIS A 58 -17.30 9.17 11.00
N THR A 59 -18.62 9.01 11.00
CA THR A 59 -19.29 7.98 10.22
C THR A 59 -19.44 8.44 8.76
N PHE A 60 -19.69 7.50 7.85
CA PHE A 60 -19.91 7.82 6.44
C PHE A 60 -21.14 8.70 6.20
N ASP A 61 -22.14 8.66 7.10
CA ASP A 61 -23.33 9.51 7.03
C ASP A 61 -23.03 10.97 7.44
N GLU A 62 -22.11 11.16 8.39
CA GLU A 62 -21.67 12.48 8.83
C GLU A 62 -20.74 13.12 7.80
N ARG A 63 -19.73 12.37 7.33
CA ARG A 63 -18.75 12.85 6.36
C ARG A 63 -18.26 11.70 5.48
N TRP A 64 -18.32 11.92 4.17
CA TRP A 64 -17.84 10.92 3.21
C TRP A 64 -16.30 10.90 3.07
N TYR A 65 -15.65 12.05 3.28
CA TYR A 65 -14.18 12.19 3.28
C TYR A 65 -13.72 13.04 4.46
N GLU A 66 -12.62 12.64 5.11
CA GLU A 66 -11.96 13.42 6.17
C GLU A 66 -10.99 14.50 5.63
N ASP A 67 -10.86 14.66 4.31
CA ASP A 67 -9.94 15.64 3.67
C ASP A 67 -10.37 17.12 3.77
N ARG A 68 -11.56 17.39 4.31
CA ARG A 68 -12.01 18.77 4.57
C ARG A 68 -11.53 19.18 5.96
N GLY A 69 -10.36 19.82 6.00
CA GLY A 69 -9.85 20.54 7.16
C GLY A 69 -10.77 21.67 7.61
#